data_AF-A0A1H3VK68-F1
#
_entry.id   AF-A0A1H3VK68-F1
#
_cell.length_a   1.000
_cell.length_b   1.000
_cell.length_c   1.000
_cell.angle_alpha   90.00
_cell.angle_beta   90.00
_cell.angle_gamma   90.00
#
_symmetry.space_group_name_H-M   'P 1'
#
loop_
_entity.id
_entity.type
_entity.pdbx_description
1 polymer ?
#
loop_
_entity_poly.entity_id
_entity_poly.type
_entity_poly.pdbx_seq_one_letter_code
_entity_poly.pdbx_strand_id
1 'polypeptide(L)' 'MKDMMRNSVMTLVCVLFAVSSSVAATAPAEEGGSLLLMLFIGFFALIVVFQLVPACLLFVGMLKGLFARKQDAKPEVPNR' A
#
# COMPACT_ATOMS: atom_id res chain seq x y z
N MET A 1 -23.91 -4.96 3.03
CA MET A 1 -22.62 -5.65 2.77
C MET A 1 -21.72 -4.87 1.80
N LYS A 2 -22.26 -4.35 0.69
CA LYS A 2 -21.49 -3.56 -0.30
C LYS A 2 -20.89 -2.27 0.28
N ASP A 3 -21.58 -1.64 1.22
CA ASP A 3 -21.12 -0.40 1.86
C ASP A 3 -19.98 -0.64 2.86
N MET A 4 -19.94 -1.80 3.51
CA MET A 4 -18.89 -2.19 4.46
C MET A 4 -17.57 -2.52 3.75
N MET A 5 -17.66 -3.14 2.56
CA MET A 5 -16.51 -3.39 1.70
C MET A 5 -15.95 -2.09 1.10
N ARG A 6 -16.83 -1.15 0.70
CA ARG A 6 -16.44 0.17 0.19
C ARG A 6 -15.76 1.03 1.27
N ASN A 7 -16.24 0.97 2.52
CA ASN A 7 -15.63 1.68 3.64
C ASN A 7 -14.24 1.14 3.97
N SER A 8 -14.04 -0.18 3.92
CA SER A 8 -12.72 -0.79 4.16
C SER A 8 -11.69 -0.42 3.08
N VAL A 9 -12.11 -0.36 1.80
CA VAL A 9 -11.26 0.08 0.69
C VAL A 9 -10.94 1.58 0.79
N MET A 10 -11.90 2.43 1.14
CA MET A 10 -11.65 3.86 1.37
C MET A 10 -10.69 4.11 2.53
N THR A 11 -10.81 3.39 3.64
CA THR A 11 -9.85 3.47 4.76
C THR A 11 -8.44 3.10 4.31
N LEU A 12 -8.30 2.06 3.50
CA LEU A 12 -7.00 1.64 2.96
C LEU A 12 -6.39 2.71 2.05
N VAL A 13 -7.20 3.33 1.18
CA VAL A 13 -6.75 4.42 0.29
C VAL A 13 -6.36 5.66 1.10
N CYS A 14 -7.12 6.03 2.13
CA CYS A 14 -6.78 7.15 3.01
C CYS A 14 -5.45 6.93 3.76
N VAL A 15 -5.16 5.71 4.22
CA VAL A 15 -3.87 5.39 4.86
C VAL A 15 -2.71 5.53 3.87
N LEU A 16 -2.88 5.10 2.63
CA LEU A 16 -1.85 5.23 1.59
C LEU A 16 -1.58 6.69 1.21
N PHE A 17 -2.60 7.57 1.23
CA PHE A 17 -2.48 9.00 0.95
C PHE A 17 -2.10 9.86 2.16
N ALA A 18 -2.18 9.34 3.38
CA ALA A 18 -1.80 10.04 4.61
C ALA A 18 -0.28 10.18 4.81
N VAL A 19 0.54 9.75 3.85
CA VAL A 19 1.97 10.12 3.77
C VAL A 19 2.07 11.61 3.43
N SER A 20 1.86 12.44 4.45
CA SER A 20 2.07 13.89 4.37
C SER A 20 3.56 14.18 4.26
N SER A 21 3.94 14.90 3.21
CA SER A 21 5.28 15.43 3.01
C SER A 21 5.69 16.31 4.20
N SER A 22 6.68 15.88 4.98
CA SER A 22 7.27 16.68 6.05
C SER A 22 8.17 17.75 5.44
N VAL A 23 7.75 19.01 5.49
CA VAL A 23 8.60 20.15 5.08
C VAL A 23 9.51 20.49 6.26
N ALA A 24 10.76 20.04 6.18
CA ALA A 24 11.78 20.38 7.17
C ALA A 24 12.23 21.84 6.95
N ALA A 25 11.94 22.71 7.92
CA ALA A 25 12.53 24.04 7.96
C ALA A 25 14.06 23.90 8.11
N THR A 26 14.82 24.52 7.21
CA THR A 26 16.28 24.54 7.23
C THR A 26 16.77 25.32 8.46
N ALA A 27 17.05 24.62 9.56
CA ALA A 27 17.77 25.18 10.70
C ALA A 27 19.29 25.00 10.47
N PRO A 28 20.13 26.02 10.77
CA PRO A 28 21.57 25.91 10.58
C PRO A 28 22.15 24.81 11.49
N ALA A 29 23.07 24.04 10.93
CA ALA A 29 23.66 22.86 11.55
C ALA A 29 24.60 23.26 12.69
N GLU A 30 24.07 23.28 13.91
CA GLU A 30 24.89 23.19 15.13
C GLU A 30 25.13 21.70 15.41
N GLU A 31 26.41 21.34 15.60
CA GLU A 31 27.05 20.01 15.52
C GLU A 31 26.52 18.88 16.43
N GLY A 32 25.31 18.98 16.98
CA GLY A 32 24.74 17.99 17.90
C GLY A 32 23.26 17.66 17.75
N GLY A 33 22.51 18.24 16.82
CA GLY A 33 21.06 18.33 17.03
C GLY A 33 20.17 18.03 15.86
N SER A 34 19.92 16.77 15.55
CA SER A 34 18.60 16.38 15.02
C SER A 34 18.19 14.95 15.39
N LEU A 35 18.39 14.54 16.65
CA LEU A 35 17.81 13.30 17.19
C LEU A 35 16.31 13.21 16.82
N LEU A 36 15.59 14.33 16.95
CA LEU A 36 14.19 14.42 16.53
C LEU A 36 13.96 14.14 15.04
N LEU A 37 14.84 14.60 14.14
CA LEU A 37 14.76 14.29 12.71
C LEU A 37 15.07 12.80 12.46
N MET A 38 16.09 12.26 13.12
CA MET A 38 16.45 10.85 13.00
C MET A 38 15.33 9.94 13.50
N LEU A 39 14.67 10.28 14.62
CA LEU A 39 13.51 9.58 15.13
C LEU A 39 12.29 9.78 14.21
N PHE A 40 12.11 10.98 13.64
CA PHE A 40 11.01 11.28 12.72
C PHE A 40 11.11 10.44 11.43
N ILE A 41 12.27 10.45 10.77
CA ILE A 41 12.50 9.63 9.58
C ILE A 41 12.53 8.14 9.91
N GLY A 42 13.13 7.75 11.04
CA GLY A 42 13.13 6.36 11.49
C GLY A 42 11.70 5.83 11.72
N PHE A 43 10.86 6.59 12.41
CA PHE A 43 9.46 6.23 12.65
C PHE A 43 8.66 6.16 11.34
N PHE A 44 8.86 7.12 10.44
CA PHE A 44 8.26 7.09 9.11
C PHE A 44 8.68 5.84 8.31
N ALA A 45 9.98 5.49 8.32
CA ALA A 45 10.48 4.29 7.67
C ALA A 45 9.85 3.01 8.26
N LEU A 46 9.64 2.93 9.57
CA LEU A 46 8.95 1.80 10.19
C LEU A 46 7.51 1.67 9.68
N ILE A 47 6.76 2.77 9.56
CA ILE A 47 5.40 2.76 8.99
C ILE A 47 5.42 2.18 7.56
N VAL A 48 6.37 2.62 6.73
CA VAL A 48 6.53 2.13 5.35
C VAL A 48 6.85 0.61 5.31
N VAL A 49 7.65 0.11 6.26
CA VAL A 49 7.94 -1.33 6.37
C VAL A 49 6.70 -2.12 6.79
N PHE A 50 5.93 -1.62 7.76
CA PHE A 50 4.72 -2.31 8.22
C PHE A 50 3.62 -2.38 7.14
N GLN A 51 3.52 -1.39 6.25
CA GLN A 51 2.60 -1.45 5.09
C GLN A 51 3.14 -2.27 3.91
N LEU A 52 4.40 -2.71 3.95
CA LEU A 52 4.99 -3.52 2.88
C LEU A 52 4.29 -4.89 2.77
N VAL A 53 3.93 -5.48 3.91
CA VAL A 53 3.22 -6.76 3.96
C VAL A 53 1.85 -6.71 3.24
N PRO A 54 0.92 -5.78 3.57
CA PRO A 54 -0.33 -5.66 2.82
C PRO A 54 -0.11 -5.26 1.36
N ALA A 55 0.91 -4.45 1.04
CA ALA A 55 1.24 -4.10 -0.34
C ALA A 55 1.68 -5.33 -1.16
N CYS A 56 2.56 -6.18 -0.59
CA CYS A 56 2.99 -7.42 -1.22
C CYS A 56 1.82 -8.40 -1.42
N LEU A 57 0.91 -8.52 -0.44
CA LEU A 57 -0.27 -9.38 -0.57
C LEU A 57 -1.17 -8.94 -1.74
N LEU A 58 -1.43 -7.64 -1.87
CA LEU A 58 -2.21 -7.11 -2.99
C LEU A 58 -1.47 -7.30 -4.33
N PHE A 59 -0.15 -7.09 -4.35
CA PHE A 59 0.67 -7.28 -5.54
C PHE A 59 0.60 -8.73 -6.05
N VAL A 60 0.77 -9.72 -5.16
CA VAL A 60 0.64 -11.14 -5.50
C VAL A 60 -0.78 -11.48 -5.95
N GLY A 61 -1.80 -10.93 -5.28
CA GLY A 61 -3.21 -11.10 -5.69
C GLY A 61 -3.46 -10.59 -7.11
N MET A 62 -2.90 -9.43 -7.45
CA MET A 62 -2.99 -8.83 -8.78
C MET A 62 -2.30 -9.69 -9.83
N LEU A 63 -1.09 -10.19 -9.56
CA LEU A 63 -0.39 -11.11 -10.46
C LEU A 63 -1.21 -12.38 -10.73
N LYS A 64 -1.75 -13.02 -9.68
CA LYS A 64 -2.62 -14.20 -9.82
C LYS A 64 -3.86 -13.88 -10.66
N GLY A 65 -4.49 -12.71 -10.46
CA GLY A 65 -5.66 -12.27 -11.22
C GLY A 65 -5.35 -12.06 -12.71
N LEU A 66 -4.17 -11.54 -13.05
CA LEU A 66 -3.72 -11.38 -14.43
C LEU A 66 -3.48 -12.74 -15.11
N PHE A 67 -2.89 -13.71 -14.41
CA PHE A 67 -2.56 -15.02 -14.98
C PHE A 67 -3.71 -16.05 -14.96
N ALA A 68 -4.75 -15.86 -14.16
CA ALA A 68 -5.89 -16.79 -14.05
C ALA A 68 -6.83 -16.79 -15.27
N ARG A 69 -6.71 -15.83 -16.19
CA ARG A 69 -7.71 -15.54 -17.24
C ARG A 69 -7.77 -16.52 -18.42
N LYS A 70 -7.23 -17.74 -18.32
CA LYS A 70 -7.05 -18.65 -19.48
C LYS A 70 -7.77 -20.01 -19.39
N GLN A 71 -8.65 -20.25 -18.41
CA GLN A 71 -9.25 -21.58 -18.21
C GLN A 71 -10.76 -21.69 -18.46
N ASP A 72 -11.47 -20.59 -18.69
CA ASP A 72 -12.91 -20.62 -18.97
C ASP A 72 -13.21 -20.48 -20.48
N ALA A 73 -12.57 -21.32 -21.29
CA ALA A 73 -13.03 -21.59 -22.66
C ALA A 73 -13.48 -23.05 -22.70
N LYS A 74 -14.56 -23.36 -21.98
CA LYS A 74 -15.23 -24.65 -22.12
C LYS A 74 -15.85 -24.69 -23.53
N PRO A 75 -15.39 -25.57 -24.44
CA PRO A 75 -16.07 -25.74 -25.71
C PRO A 75 -17.45 -26.32 -25.41
N GLU A 76 -18.49 -25.54 -25.63
CA GLU A 76 -19.86 -26.05 -25.68
C GLU A 76 -19.91 -27.09 -26.79
N VAL A 77 -20.08 -28.36 -26.40
CA VAL A 77 -20.31 -29.46 -27.34
C VAL A 77 -21.73 -29.28 -27.88
N PRO A 78 -21.91 -29.05 -29.20
CA PRO A 78 -23.23 -28.89 -29.79
C PRO A 78 -24.03 -30.19 -29.65
N ASN A 79 -25.10 -30.14 -28.86
CA ASN A 79 -26.04 -31.23 -28.65
C ASN A 79 -26.84 -31.45 -29.96
N ARG A 80 -26.55 -32.54 -30.68
CA ARG A 80 -27.36 -33.05 -31.80
C ARG A 80 -28.19 -34.23 -31.34
#